data_AF-A0A3P8F9S9-F1
#
_entry.id   AF-A0A3P8F9S9-F1
#
_cell.length_a   1.000
_cell.length_b   1.000
_cell.length_c   1.000
_cell.angle_alpha   90.00
_cell.angle_beta   90.00
_cell.angle_gamma   90.00
#
_symmetry.space_group_name_H-M   'P 1'
#
loop_
_entity.id
_entity.type
_entity.pdbx_description
1 polymer ?
#
loop_
_entity_poly.entity_id
_entity_poly.type
_entity_poly.pdbx_seq_one_letter_code
_entity_poly.pdbx_strand_id
1 'polypeptide(L)'
;MQIFFNDPVFRKCIYDWRPVANFVKPEGEKINIEELMHCIQKLFITLQITPYEDTSAEGLVRLLQLDGNQHDALEFQILFFGKLEKLLSYHVEWHEVRETILKRFQGVITQTISCKCGRRSVTELPFNPFYLSIEKARSLSKALEYYFLPEELPDYKCSECGQTGSAQNCLAIKEPPPVLTIQLNRFTYDGVGHKKKIHSPLQYPRVLQLGDVRYDICAVMIHEGPNADCGHYYDLIKHPGTKQWFTYNDEVVKPSATPGVCVEKERTSKVTADMKGCYALVYRRENEENSTIPVVPEDLLGDIASKLEEEFIAQTSATTEMTLRLKNTVEDYYKSLTKTFDKLQNLDFQELNTVLDSFYKVREMKRGWEGDRYRGNKKKRIVEKSRGGQKLSAV
;
A
#
# COMPACT_ATOMS: atom_id res chain seq x y z
N MET A 1 -5.82 0.57 2.20
CA MET A 1 -7.14 1.18 2.54
C MET A 1 -8.32 0.24 2.29
N GLN A 2 -8.38 -0.49 1.16
CA GLN A 2 -9.48 -1.41 0.84
C GLN A 2 -9.74 -2.47 1.93
N ILE A 3 -8.68 -3.01 2.54
CA ILE A 3 -8.77 -3.93 3.68
C ILE A 3 -9.57 -3.33 4.84
N PHE A 4 -9.24 -2.09 5.25
CA PHE A 4 -9.90 -1.41 6.36
C PHE A 4 -11.34 -0.99 6.02
N PHE A 5 -11.58 -0.57 4.76
CA PHE A 5 -12.93 -0.34 4.28
C PHE A 5 -13.79 -1.60 4.43
N ASN A 6 -13.25 -2.78 4.11
CA ASN A 6 -13.95 -4.07 4.25
C ASN A 6 -14.04 -4.61 5.70
N ASP A 7 -13.62 -3.83 6.72
CA ASP A 7 -13.98 -4.08 8.12
C ASP A 7 -15.23 -3.27 8.51
N PRO A 8 -16.40 -3.91 8.73
CA PRO A 8 -17.64 -3.19 8.99
C PRO A 8 -17.62 -2.34 10.25
N VAL A 9 -16.92 -2.78 11.30
CA VAL A 9 -16.81 -2.06 12.58
C VAL A 9 -15.96 -0.80 12.39
N PHE A 10 -14.78 -0.93 11.77
CA PHE A 10 -13.96 0.23 11.43
C PHE A 10 -14.71 1.20 10.52
N ARG A 11 -15.39 0.71 9.48
CA ARG A 11 -16.22 1.54 8.59
C ARG A 11 -17.31 2.28 9.35
N LYS A 12 -17.99 1.62 10.30
CA LYS A 12 -19.00 2.25 11.16
C LYS A 12 -18.40 3.39 11.99
N CYS A 13 -17.25 3.18 12.62
CA CYS A 13 -16.55 4.23 13.36
C CYS A 13 -16.27 5.47 12.51
N ILE A 14 -15.89 5.29 11.23
CA ILE A 14 -15.67 6.40 10.29
C ILE A 14 -17.00 7.10 9.95
N TYR A 15 -18.09 6.36 9.76
CA TYR A 15 -19.40 6.94 9.45
C TYR A 15 -20.09 7.60 10.63
N ASP A 16 -19.83 7.15 11.86
CA ASP A 16 -20.40 7.75 13.06
C ASP A 16 -19.73 9.08 13.42
N TRP A 17 -18.45 9.25 13.05
CA TRP A 17 -17.68 10.44 13.40
C TRP A 17 -18.29 11.74 12.82
N ARG A 18 -18.30 12.81 13.61
CA ARG A 18 -18.72 14.17 13.24
C ARG A 18 -17.73 15.21 13.79
N PRO A 19 -17.53 16.34 13.08
CA PRO A 19 -16.67 17.43 13.56
C PRO A 19 -17.23 18.04 14.85
N VAL A 20 -16.34 18.57 15.69
CA VAL A 20 -16.72 19.17 16.98
C VAL A 20 -16.70 20.70 16.82
N ALA A 21 -17.80 21.35 17.20
CA ALA A 21 -17.91 22.79 17.09
C ALA A 21 -16.79 23.51 17.87
N ASN A 22 -16.09 24.42 17.20
CA ASN A 22 -14.96 25.18 17.75
C ASN A 22 -13.74 24.33 18.14
N PHE A 23 -13.58 23.14 17.55
CA PHE A 23 -12.32 22.41 17.70
C PHE A 23 -11.16 23.23 17.13
N VAL A 24 -10.10 23.36 17.92
CA VAL A 24 -8.87 24.04 17.51
C VAL A 24 -7.77 23.01 17.44
N LYS A 25 -7.16 22.89 16.25
CA LYS A 25 -6.00 22.02 16.04
C LYS A 25 -4.91 22.35 17.08
N PRO A 26 -4.37 21.36 17.82
CA PRO A 26 -3.32 21.58 18.79
C PRO A 26 -2.09 22.25 18.17
N GLU A 27 -1.43 23.12 18.95
CA GLU A 27 -0.24 23.82 18.52
C GLU A 27 0.90 22.83 18.21
N GLY A 28 1.61 23.04 17.10
CA GLY A 28 2.67 22.15 16.62
C GLY A 28 2.21 20.95 15.79
N GLU A 29 0.90 20.64 15.74
CA GLU A 29 0.41 19.58 14.85
C GLU A 29 0.31 20.07 13.41
N LYS A 30 0.89 19.29 12.50
CA LYS A 30 0.84 19.59 11.06
C LYS A 30 -0.50 19.22 10.43
N ILE A 31 -1.16 18.17 10.96
CA ILE A 31 -2.37 17.58 10.40
C ILE A 31 -3.54 17.93 11.33
N ASN A 32 -4.63 18.43 10.75
CA ASN A 32 -5.89 18.56 11.47
C ASN A 32 -6.61 17.22 11.44
N ILE A 33 -7.00 16.72 12.62
CA ILE A 33 -7.75 15.47 12.75
C ILE A 33 -9.11 15.53 12.07
N GLU A 34 -9.79 16.68 12.10
CA GLU A 34 -11.08 16.82 11.42
C GLU A 34 -10.93 16.68 9.90
N GLU A 35 -9.87 17.25 9.33
CA GLU A 35 -9.54 17.09 7.92
C GLU A 35 -9.20 15.63 7.58
N LEU A 36 -8.42 14.96 8.43
CA LEU A 36 -8.07 13.55 8.25
C LEU A 36 -9.32 12.66 8.26
N MET A 37 -10.20 12.83 9.25
CA MET A 37 -11.44 12.05 9.37
C MET A 37 -12.39 12.34 8.21
N HIS A 38 -12.56 13.61 7.81
CA HIS A 38 -13.33 13.96 6.62
C HIS A 38 -12.77 13.32 5.35
N CYS A 39 -11.45 13.27 5.17
CA CYS A 39 -10.85 12.60 4.01
C CYS A 39 -11.11 11.09 3.99
N ILE A 40 -10.98 10.41 5.13
CA ILE A 40 -11.27 8.97 5.23
C ILE A 40 -12.77 8.71 4.99
N GLN A 41 -13.63 9.56 5.55
CA GLN A 41 -15.08 9.46 5.41
C GLN A 41 -15.51 9.68 3.95
N LYS A 42 -14.99 10.71 3.27
CA LYS A 42 -15.20 10.93 1.84
C LYS A 42 -14.77 9.70 1.03
N LEU A 43 -13.55 9.20 1.26
CA LEU A 43 -13.02 8.02 0.57
C LEU A 43 -13.94 6.80 0.75
N PHE A 44 -14.37 6.52 1.98
CA PHE A 44 -15.22 5.35 2.29
C PHE A 44 -16.63 5.47 1.75
N ILE A 45 -17.19 6.69 1.73
CA ILE A 45 -18.51 6.91 1.16
C ILE A 45 -18.44 6.74 -0.35
N THR A 46 -17.47 7.37 -1.02
CA THR A 46 -17.26 7.21 -2.45
C THR A 46 -17.08 5.73 -2.81
N LEU A 47 -16.23 4.97 -2.10
CA LEU A 47 -16.06 3.52 -2.31
C LEU A 47 -17.36 2.70 -2.14
N GLN A 48 -18.34 3.19 -1.39
CA GLN A 48 -19.60 2.48 -1.12
C GLN A 48 -20.72 2.84 -2.11
N ILE A 49 -20.79 4.09 -2.56
CA ILE A 49 -21.93 4.59 -3.33
C ILE A 49 -21.61 4.90 -4.79
N THR A 50 -20.34 5.15 -5.11
CA THR A 50 -20.01 5.65 -6.43
C THR A 50 -20.11 4.55 -7.49
N PRO A 51 -20.65 4.86 -8.68
CA PRO A 51 -20.51 4.00 -9.84
C PRO A 51 -19.18 4.22 -10.59
N TYR A 52 -18.32 5.14 -10.16
CA TYR A 52 -17.02 5.39 -10.81
C TYR A 52 -16.13 4.15 -10.77
N GLU A 53 -15.31 3.99 -11.83
CA GLU A 53 -14.35 2.90 -11.94
C GLU A 53 -13.26 2.99 -10.87
N ASP A 54 -12.93 4.21 -10.44
CA ASP A 54 -11.91 4.48 -9.43
C ASP A 54 -12.37 5.49 -8.38
N THR A 55 -11.67 5.50 -7.25
CA THR A 55 -11.84 6.49 -6.19
C THR A 55 -10.47 7.00 -5.77
N SER A 56 -10.26 8.31 -5.86
CA SER A 56 -8.96 8.91 -5.55
C SER A 56 -8.70 8.98 -4.04
N ALA A 57 -7.57 8.44 -3.61
CA ALA A 57 -7.03 8.59 -2.26
C ALA A 57 -6.08 9.80 -2.13
N GLU A 58 -5.97 10.65 -3.16
CA GLU A 58 -4.97 11.73 -3.22
C GLU A 58 -5.08 12.71 -2.04
N GLY A 59 -6.30 13.03 -1.60
CA GLY A 59 -6.52 13.88 -0.43
C GLY A 59 -5.87 13.30 0.83
N LEU A 60 -6.00 11.98 1.04
CA LEU A 60 -5.39 11.29 2.17
C LEU A 60 -3.86 11.25 2.05
N VAL A 61 -3.32 10.99 0.86
CA VAL A 61 -1.87 10.98 0.57
C VAL A 61 -1.26 12.34 0.88
N ARG A 62 -1.88 13.42 0.40
CA ARG A 62 -1.45 14.81 0.64
C ARG A 62 -1.47 15.15 2.14
N LEU A 63 -2.54 14.80 2.86
CA LEU A 63 -2.65 15.07 4.30
C LEU A 63 -1.61 14.31 5.12
N LEU A 64 -1.36 13.05 4.79
CA LEU A 64 -0.36 12.22 5.47
C LEU A 64 1.09 12.61 5.11
N GLN A 65 1.28 13.59 4.22
CA GLN A 65 2.60 14.03 3.73
C GLN A 65 3.40 12.87 3.14
N LEU A 66 2.71 11.92 2.52
CA LEU A 66 3.35 10.86 1.76
C LEU A 66 3.87 11.50 0.46
N ASP A 67 5.16 11.34 0.20
CA ASP A 67 5.73 11.73 -1.08
C ASP A 67 5.25 10.76 -2.18
N GLY A 68 5.35 11.17 -3.45
CA GLY A 68 4.95 10.33 -4.59
C GLY A 68 5.85 9.12 -4.85
N ASN A 69 6.67 8.72 -3.87
CA ASN A 69 7.56 7.57 -3.95
C ASN A 69 6.80 6.28 -3.59
N GLN A 70 7.40 5.13 -3.92
CA GLN A 70 6.85 3.85 -3.48
C GLN A 70 7.08 3.69 -1.98
N HIS A 71 6.01 3.37 -1.25
CA HIS A 71 6.05 3.12 0.19
C HIS A 71 5.77 1.65 0.48
N ASP A 72 6.42 1.12 1.51
CA ASP A 72 6.07 -0.20 2.01
C ASP A 72 4.70 -0.16 2.69
N ALA A 73 3.85 -1.15 2.38
CA ALA A 73 2.48 -1.18 2.91
C ALA A 73 2.43 -1.26 4.44
N LEU A 74 3.46 -1.84 5.09
CA LEU A 74 3.59 -1.82 6.54
C LEU A 74 3.86 -0.43 7.06
N GLU A 75 4.84 0.26 6.48
CA GLU A 75 5.23 1.59 6.93
C GLU A 75 4.02 2.53 6.87
N PHE A 76 3.22 2.40 5.80
CA PHE A 76 1.93 3.07 5.71
C PHE A 76 0.98 2.68 6.85
N GLN A 77 0.81 1.39 7.17
CA GLN A 77 -0.10 0.94 8.24
C GLN A 77 0.32 1.51 9.60
N ILE A 78 1.60 1.43 9.96
CA ILE A 78 2.13 1.96 11.22
C ILE A 78 1.93 3.48 11.29
N LEU A 79 2.28 4.18 10.20
CA LEU A 79 2.08 5.63 10.11
C LEU A 79 0.60 5.99 10.27
N PHE A 80 -0.27 5.30 9.54
CA PHE A 80 -1.71 5.58 9.51
C PHE A 80 -2.34 5.40 10.89
N PHE A 81 -2.16 4.24 11.53
CA PHE A 81 -2.73 3.99 12.85
C PHE A 81 -2.07 4.83 13.94
N GLY A 82 -0.75 5.06 13.88
CA GLY A 82 -0.07 5.94 14.83
C GLY A 82 -0.53 7.39 14.74
N LYS A 83 -0.79 7.89 13.52
CA LYS A 83 -1.40 9.20 13.31
C LYS A 83 -2.84 9.23 13.81
N LEU A 84 -3.65 8.24 13.45
CA LEU A 84 -5.04 8.17 13.86
C LEU A 84 -5.19 8.12 15.38
N GLU A 85 -4.39 7.30 16.07
CA GLU A 85 -4.37 7.19 17.52
C GLU A 85 -4.00 8.52 18.19
N LYS A 86 -2.89 9.12 17.76
CA LYS A 86 -2.38 10.36 18.31
C LYS A 86 -3.37 11.50 18.10
N LEU A 87 -3.87 11.65 16.88
CA LEU A 87 -4.72 12.77 16.51
C LEU A 87 -6.13 12.65 17.12
N LEU A 88 -6.69 11.45 17.22
CA LEU A 88 -7.96 11.24 17.94
C LEU A 88 -7.83 11.44 19.46
N SER A 89 -6.63 11.30 20.03
CA SER A 89 -6.43 11.56 21.48
C SER A 89 -6.74 13.01 21.89
N TYR A 90 -6.76 13.93 20.93
CA TYR A 90 -7.12 15.33 21.14
C TYR A 90 -8.64 15.58 21.10
N HIS A 91 -9.45 14.60 20.70
CA HIS A 91 -10.92 14.67 20.73
C HIS A 91 -11.49 13.85 21.87
N VAL A 92 -11.89 14.53 22.95
CA VAL A 92 -12.45 13.88 24.14
C VAL A 92 -13.80 13.23 23.81
N GLU A 93 -14.61 13.89 22.97
CA GLU A 93 -15.93 13.42 22.53
C GLU A 93 -15.86 12.10 21.75
N TRP A 94 -14.73 11.85 21.08
CA TRP A 94 -14.51 10.68 20.23
C TRP A 94 -13.58 9.64 20.86
N HIS A 95 -13.41 9.68 22.19
CA HIS A 95 -12.62 8.70 22.93
C HIS A 95 -13.11 7.27 22.68
N GLU A 96 -14.43 7.04 22.65
CA GLU A 96 -15.00 5.71 22.39
C GLU A 96 -14.69 5.19 20.98
N VAL A 97 -14.73 6.05 19.97
CA VAL A 97 -14.36 5.70 18.60
C VAL A 97 -12.87 5.37 18.51
N ARG A 98 -12.01 6.18 19.15
CA ARG A 98 -10.58 5.91 19.25
C ARG A 98 -10.32 4.55 19.89
N GLU A 99 -10.91 4.29 21.06
CA GLU A 99 -10.74 3.02 21.78
C GLU A 99 -11.25 1.83 20.98
N THR A 100 -12.37 1.98 20.29
CA THR A 100 -12.93 0.94 19.41
C THR A 100 -11.97 0.61 18.28
N ILE A 101 -11.42 1.63 17.61
CA ILE A 101 -10.44 1.44 16.53
C ILE A 101 -9.17 0.75 17.06
N LEU A 102 -8.63 1.20 18.18
CA LEU A 102 -7.41 0.61 18.77
C LEU A 102 -7.63 -0.85 19.17
N LYS A 103 -8.68 -1.13 19.96
CA LYS A 103 -9.00 -2.48 20.43
C LYS A 103 -9.40 -3.42 19.30
N ARG A 104 -9.84 -2.90 18.15
CA ARG A 104 -10.19 -3.72 16.98
C ARG A 104 -8.99 -4.45 16.41
N PHE A 105 -7.82 -3.80 16.37
CA PHE A 105 -6.62 -4.31 15.69
C PHE A 105 -5.44 -4.60 16.64
N GLN A 106 -5.45 -4.07 17.87
CA GLN A 106 -4.38 -4.25 18.83
C GLN A 106 -4.65 -5.42 19.78
N GLY A 107 -3.66 -6.31 19.89
CA GLY A 107 -3.64 -7.35 20.91
C GLY A 107 -2.54 -7.11 21.96
N VAL A 108 -2.45 -8.01 22.93
CA VAL A 108 -1.44 -7.99 24.00
C VAL A 108 -0.73 -9.34 24.05
N ILE A 109 0.61 -9.31 24.06
CA ILE A 109 1.46 -10.45 24.39
C ILE A 109 2.13 -10.26 25.74
N THR A 110 2.42 -11.35 26.43
CA THR A 110 3.28 -11.37 27.61
C THR A 110 4.67 -11.82 27.21
N GLN A 111 5.68 -11.00 27.52
CA GLN A 111 7.08 -11.36 27.48
C GLN A 111 7.53 -11.82 28.86
N THR A 112 8.00 -13.06 28.98
CA THR A 112 8.55 -13.61 30.21
C THR A 112 10.05 -13.85 30.05
N ILE A 113 10.88 -13.14 30.82
CA ILE A 113 12.31 -13.41 30.94
C ILE A 113 12.55 -14.23 32.20
N SER A 114 13.00 -15.47 32.04
CA SER A 114 13.27 -16.41 33.14
C SER A 114 14.74 -16.77 33.21
N CYS A 115 15.36 -16.61 34.38
CA CYS A 115 16.75 -17.00 34.63
C CYS A 115 16.82 -18.37 35.32
N LYS A 116 17.89 -19.13 35.07
CA LYS A 116 18.18 -20.40 35.76
C LYS A 116 18.25 -20.28 37.30
N CYS A 117 18.51 -19.07 37.84
CA CYS A 117 18.51 -18.83 39.29
C CYS A 117 17.11 -18.71 39.91
N GLY A 118 16.04 -18.76 39.11
CA GLY A 118 14.66 -18.62 39.57
C GLY A 118 14.06 -17.23 39.36
N ARG A 119 14.86 -16.21 39.02
CA ARG A 119 14.34 -14.88 38.71
C ARG A 119 13.43 -14.92 37.50
N ARG A 120 12.26 -14.30 37.62
CA ARG A 120 11.28 -14.17 36.53
C ARG A 120 10.79 -12.73 36.41
N SER A 121 10.82 -12.19 35.21
CA SER A 121 10.22 -10.90 34.85
C SER A 121 9.14 -11.12 33.83
N VAL A 122 7.97 -10.50 34.02
CA VAL A 122 6.85 -10.57 33.06
C VAL A 122 6.48 -9.15 32.67
N THR A 123 6.41 -8.89 31.37
CA THR A 123 6.06 -7.60 30.79
C THR A 123 4.95 -7.80 29.77
N GLU A 124 3.95 -6.93 29.76
CA GLU A 124 2.89 -6.92 28.75
C GLU A 124 3.23 -5.92 27.65
N LEU A 125 3.14 -6.37 26.40
CA LEU A 125 3.48 -5.58 25.22
C LEU A 125 2.29 -5.59 24.26
N PRO A 126 1.79 -4.41 23.83
CA PRO A 126 0.80 -4.34 22.77
C PRO A 126 1.43 -4.74 21.43
N PHE A 127 0.63 -5.29 20.52
CA PHE A 127 1.06 -5.57 19.15
C PHE A 127 -0.03 -5.27 18.12
N ASN A 128 0.40 -4.73 16.98
CA ASN A 128 -0.37 -4.57 15.74
C ASN A 128 0.61 -4.09 14.64
N PRO A 129 1.06 -4.94 13.69
CA PRO A 129 0.78 -6.37 13.50
C PRO A 129 1.72 -7.33 14.28
N PHE A 130 1.57 -8.64 14.07
CA PHE A 130 2.67 -9.60 14.28
C PHE A 130 3.68 -9.54 13.14
N TYR A 131 4.96 -9.60 13.47
CA TYR A 131 6.06 -9.68 12.51
C TYR A 131 6.66 -11.08 12.53
N LEU A 132 6.42 -11.87 11.47
CA LEU A 132 6.88 -13.24 11.41
C LEU A 132 8.03 -13.40 10.41
N SER A 133 9.14 -13.95 10.89
CA SER A 133 10.17 -14.48 10.00
C SER A 133 9.69 -15.76 9.34
N ILE A 134 9.84 -15.84 8.02
CA ILE A 134 9.42 -16.99 7.22
C ILE A 134 10.58 -17.77 6.58
N GLU A 135 11.82 -17.42 6.87
CA GLU A 135 13.00 -18.05 6.25
C GLU A 135 13.03 -19.57 6.44
N LYS A 136 12.64 -20.03 7.63
CA LYS A 136 12.67 -21.44 8.04
C LYS A 136 11.28 -22.08 8.03
N ALA A 137 10.24 -21.33 7.68
CA ALA A 137 8.85 -21.80 7.75
C ALA A 137 8.25 -21.98 6.36
N ARG A 138 7.55 -23.10 6.15
CA ARG A 138 6.77 -23.37 4.92
C ARG A 138 5.27 -23.18 5.10
N SER A 139 4.84 -22.95 6.33
CA SER A 139 3.45 -22.76 6.72
C SER A 139 3.34 -21.67 7.79
N LEU A 140 2.19 -21.00 7.87
CA LEU A 140 1.95 -19.95 8.84
C LEU A 140 1.99 -20.51 10.26
N SER A 141 1.42 -21.70 10.49
CA SER A 141 1.44 -22.34 11.81
C SER A 141 2.87 -22.60 12.29
N LYS A 142 3.78 -23.01 11.40
CA LYS A 142 5.20 -23.18 11.76
C LYS A 142 5.91 -21.85 12.01
N ALA A 143 5.59 -20.80 11.27
CA ALA A 143 6.14 -19.47 11.54
C ALA A 143 5.70 -18.95 12.92
N LEU A 144 4.43 -19.15 13.29
CA LEU A 144 3.92 -18.82 14.63
C LEU A 144 4.55 -19.67 15.73
N GLU A 145 4.72 -20.98 15.51
CA GLU A 145 5.41 -21.88 16.45
C GLU A 145 6.84 -21.39 16.73
N TYR A 146 7.58 -20.98 15.69
CA TYR A 146 8.91 -20.41 15.86
C TYR A 146 8.89 -19.05 16.57
N TYR A 147 7.87 -18.23 16.34
CA TYR A 147 7.72 -16.94 17.00
C TYR A 147 7.51 -17.04 18.51
N PHE A 148 6.78 -18.07 18.97
CA PHE A 148 6.54 -18.31 20.40
C PHE A 148 7.54 -19.27 21.05
N LEU A 149 8.55 -19.74 20.31
CA LEU A 149 9.58 -20.63 20.85
C LEU A 149 10.47 -19.86 21.85
N PRO A 150 10.83 -20.46 23.01
CA PRO A 150 11.77 -19.84 23.93
C PRO A 150 13.12 -19.53 23.27
N GLU A 151 13.62 -18.32 23.45
CA GLU A 151 14.90 -17.86 22.94
C GLU A 151 15.91 -17.68 24.09
N GLU A 152 17.12 -18.21 23.95
CA GLU A 152 18.19 -17.96 24.92
C GLU A 152 18.74 -16.54 24.75
N LEU A 153 18.98 -15.85 25.87
CA LEU A 153 19.52 -14.49 25.88
C LEU A 153 21.01 -14.53 26.32
N PRO A 154 21.96 -14.74 25.40
CA PRO A 154 23.38 -14.90 25.74
C PRO A 154 23.98 -13.64 26.39
N ASP A 155 23.53 -12.46 25.97
CA ASP A 155 24.07 -11.18 26.45
C ASP A 155 23.32 -10.60 27.66
N TYR A 156 22.26 -11.27 28.13
CA TYR A 156 21.47 -10.77 29.25
C TYR A 156 22.15 -11.05 30.59
N LYS A 157 22.42 -9.98 31.35
CA LYS A 157 22.94 -10.05 32.72
C LYS A 157 21.80 -10.02 33.73
N CYS A 158 21.62 -11.11 34.48
CA CYS A 158 20.61 -11.19 35.53
C CYS A 158 20.96 -10.22 36.68
N SER A 159 20.00 -9.41 37.13
CA SER A 159 20.23 -8.47 38.24
C SER A 159 20.20 -9.12 39.63
N GLU A 160 19.80 -10.39 39.75
CA GLU A 160 19.74 -11.11 41.03
C GLU A 160 20.97 -12.00 41.25
N CYS A 161 21.31 -12.88 40.29
CA CYS A 161 22.51 -13.72 40.41
C CYS A 161 23.77 -13.11 39.78
N GLY A 162 23.66 -12.02 39.02
CA GLY A 162 24.78 -11.37 38.34
C GLY A 162 25.36 -12.13 37.14
N GLN A 163 24.87 -13.35 36.85
CA GLN A 163 25.32 -14.17 35.73
C GLN A 163 24.79 -13.67 34.38
N THR A 164 25.60 -13.83 33.35
CA THR A 164 25.27 -13.50 31.95
C THR A 164 24.97 -14.77 31.18
N GLY A 165 23.98 -14.74 30.27
CA GLY A 165 23.69 -15.87 29.38
C GLY A 165 22.87 -17.00 30.01
N SER A 166 22.30 -16.78 31.20
CA SER A 166 21.50 -17.78 31.92
C SER A 166 19.99 -17.54 31.84
N ALA A 167 19.54 -16.62 30.98
CA ALA A 167 18.15 -16.23 30.86
C ALA A 167 17.54 -16.69 29.52
N GLN A 168 16.24 -17.00 29.56
CA GLN A 168 15.43 -17.31 28.39
C GLN A 168 14.27 -16.33 28.28
N ASN A 169 13.96 -15.91 27.06
CA ASN A 169 12.82 -15.08 26.70
C ASN A 169 11.71 -15.96 26.12
N CYS A 170 10.52 -15.89 26.70
CA CYS A 170 9.34 -16.60 26.21
C CYS A 170 8.23 -15.60 25.92
N LEU A 171 7.63 -15.69 24.72
CA LEU A 171 6.45 -14.93 24.36
C LEU A 171 5.21 -15.81 24.50
N ALA A 172 4.10 -15.22 24.93
CA ALA A 172 2.80 -15.86 24.90
C ALA A 172 1.71 -14.83 24.61
N ILE A 173 0.64 -15.26 23.96
CA ILE A 173 -0.52 -14.41 23.70
C ILE A 173 -1.33 -14.29 24.98
N LYS A 174 -1.61 -13.04 25.39
CA LYS A 174 -2.49 -12.73 26.50
C LYS A 174 -3.89 -12.37 25.99
N GLU A 175 -3.97 -11.41 25.09
CA GLU A 175 -5.22 -10.89 24.54
C GLU A 175 -5.14 -10.81 23.02
N PRO A 176 -5.76 -11.73 22.27
CA PRO A 176 -5.71 -11.69 20.82
C PRO A 176 -6.77 -10.69 20.28
N PRO A 177 -6.45 -9.87 19.25
CA PRO A 177 -7.34 -8.81 18.77
C PRO A 177 -8.53 -9.36 17.97
N PRO A 178 -9.69 -8.68 17.90
CA PRO A 178 -10.80 -9.07 17.03
C PRO A 178 -10.40 -9.20 15.55
N VAL A 179 -9.52 -8.31 15.07
CA VAL A 179 -8.90 -8.38 13.75
C VAL A 179 -7.39 -8.52 13.91
N LEU A 180 -6.87 -9.67 13.52
CA LEU A 180 -5.47 -10.02 13.61
C LEU A 180 -4.77 -9.73 12.28
N THR A 181 -3.78 -8.84 12.32
CA THR A 181 -2.88 -8.59 11.20
C THR A 181 -1.55 -9.30 11.43
N ILE A 182 -1.12 -10.11 10.47
CA ILE A 182 0.16 -10.79 10.46
C ILE A 182 0.94 -10.32 9.24
N GLN A 183 2.12 -9.76 9.47
CA GLN A 183 3.07 -9.46 8.42
C GLN A 183 4.14 -10.52 8.31
N LEU A 184 4.47 -10.85 7.07
CA LEU A 184 5.48 -11.82 6.73
C LEU A 184 6.75 -11.10 6.30
N ASN A 185 7.83 -11.29 7.03
CA ASN A 185 9.14 -10.72 6.70
C ASN A 185 9.71 -11.45 5.47
N ARG A 186 9.28 -10.99 4.28
CA ARG A 186 9.72 -11.52 2.98
C ARG A 186 11.03 -10.93 2.50
N PHE A 187 11.73 -10.14 3.30
CA PHE A 187 13.01 -9.56 2.95
C PHE A 187 14.06 -10.00 3.95
N THR A 188 15.16 -10.50 3.43
CA THR A 188 16.35 -10.91 4.19
C THR A 188 17.58 -10.30 3.54
N TYR A 189 18.74 -10.44 4.18
CA TYR A 189 20.02 -10.04 3.62
C TYR A 189 20.77 -11.28 3.15
N ASP A 190 21.37 -11.21 1.97
CA ASP A 190 22.31 -12.25 1.54
C ASP A 190 23.63 -12.18 2.33
N GLY A 191 24.51 -13.17 2.17
CA GLY A 191 25.80 -13.20 2.85
C GLY A 191 26.76 -12.07 2.50
N VAL A 192 26.39 -11.21 1.54
CA VAL A 192 27.15 -10.03 1.09
C VAL A 192 26.48 -8.73 1.56
N GLY A 193 25.31 -8.80 2.21
CA GLY A 193 24.56 -7.66 2.73
C GLY A 193 23.55 -7.04 1.77
N HIS A 194 23.25 -7.67 0.62
CA HIS A 194 22.19 -7.18 -0.27
C HIS A 194 20.81 -7.67 0.17
N LYS A 195 19.82 -6.78 0.10
CA LYS A 195 18.41 -7.10 0.38
C LYS A 195 17.88 -8.07 -0.68
N LYS A 196 17.36 -9.21 -0.23
CA LYS A 196 16.84 -10.30 -1.07
C LYS A 196 15.41 -10.64 -0.66
N LYS A 197 14.50 -10.74 -1.63
CA LYS A 197 13.14 -11.20 -1.40
C LYS A 197 13.06 -12.73 -1.28
N ILE A 198 12.27 -13.20 -0.32
CA ILE A 198 11.94 -14.59 -0.08
C ILE A 198 10.76 -14.96 -0.97
N HIS A 199 11.05 -15.66 -2.07
CA HIS A 199 10.05 -16.14 -3.03
C HIS A 199 9.52 -17.55 -2.71
N SER A 200 9.96 -18.16 -1.61
CA SER A 200 9.44 -19.46 -1.21
C SER A 200 7.94 -19.36 -0.95
N PRO A 201 7.15 -20.34 -1.42
CA PRO A 201 5.73 -20.36 -1.15
C PRO A 201 5.50 -20.64 0.33
N LEU A 202 4.60 -19.86 0.93
CA LEU A 202 4.13 -20.05 2.30
C LEU A 202 2.67 -20.51 2.25
N GLN A 203 2.38 -21.66 2.84
CA GLN A 203 0.99 -22.05 3.10
C GLN A 203 0.44 -21.24 4.28
N TYR A 204 -0.84 -20.93 4.24
CA TYR A 204 -1.55 -20.32 5.37
C TYR A 204 -2.98 -20.87 5.40
N PRO A 205 -3.52 -21.17 6.60
CA PRO A 205 -4.81 -21.81 6.71
C PRO A 205 -5.93 -20.77 6.51
N ARG A 206 -7.07 -21.20 5.98
CA ARG A 206 -8.26 -20.34 5.92
C ARG A 206 -8.83 -20.04 7.31
N VAL A 207 -8.68 -21.01 8.22
CA VAL A 207 -9.07 -20.90 9.63
C VAL A 207 -7.82 -21.05 10.47
N LEU A 208 -7.47 -20.01 11.22
CA LEU A 208 -6.32 -19.99 12.12
C LEU A 208 -6.79 -20.17 13.56
N GLN A 209 -6.23 -21.15 14.27
CA GLN A 209 -6.37 -21.29 15.71
C GLN A 209 -5.20 -20.58 16.39
N LEU A 210 -5.48 -19.63 17.27
CA LEU A 210 -4.47 -18.89 18.03
C LEU A 210 -4.87 -18.82 19.50
N GLY A 211 -4.19 -19.61 20.34
CA GLY A 211 -4.67 -19.89 21.70
C GLY A 211 -6.05 -20.56 21.63
N ASP A 212 -7.02 -20.04 22.39
CA ASP A 212 -8.41 -20.52 22.40
C ASP A 212 -9.31 -19.80 21.38
N VAL A 213 -8.74 -18.97 20.52
CA VAL A 213 -9.49 -18.14 19.57
C VAL A 213 -9.34 -18.64 18.14
N ARG A 214 -10.48 -18.81 17.46
CA ARG A 214 -10.55 -19.12 16.02
C ARG A 214 -10.73 -17.85 15.20
N TYR A 215 -9.98 -17.80 14.11
CA TYR A 215 -10.03 -16.73 13.14
C TYR A 215 -10.27 -17.24 11.72
N ASP A 216 -11.08 -16.52 10.96
CA ASP A 216 -11.24 -16.70 9.52
C ASP A 216 -10.38 -15.69 8.75
N ILE A 217 -9.70 -16.15 7.71
CA ILE A 217 -8.99 -15.25 6.79
C ILE A 217 -10.00 -14.33 6.09
N CYS A 218 -9.76 -13.02 6.15
CA CYS A 218 -10.62 -12.02 5.53
C CYS A 218 -9.92 -11.17 4.48
N ALA A 219 -8.60 -11.01 4.56
CA ALA A 219 -7.82 -10.39 3.49
C ALA A 219 -6.40 -10.93 3.40
N VAL A 220 -5.82 -10.88 2.21
CA VAL A 220 -4.44 -11.21 1.91
C VAL A 220 -3.87 -10.07 1.08
N MET A 221 -2.86 -9.41 1.62
CA MET A 221 -2.10 -8.41 0.87
C MET A 221 -1.02 -9.12 0.07
N ILE A 222 -0.97 -8.87 -1.24
CA ILE A 222 0.00 -9.44 -2.15
C ILE A 222 1.02 -8.38 -2.54
N HIS A 223 2.27 -8.80 -2.61
CA HIS A 223 3.37 -8.01 -3.15
C HIS A 223 4.08 -8.76 -4.28
N GLU A 224 4.00 -8.21 -5.49
CA GLU A 224 4.71 -8.70 -6.67
C GLU A 224 5.88 -7.77 -7.01
N GLY A 225 7.08 -8.30 -7.14
CA GLY A 225 8.26 -7.46 -7.35
C GLY A 225 9.53 -8.12 -6.83
N PRO A 226 10.71 -7.65 -7.27
CA PRO A 226 12.00 -8.24 -6.92
C PRO A 226 12.51 -7.86 -5.52
N ASN A 227 12.14 -6.70 -4.99
CA ASN A 227 12.62 -6.18 -3.69
C ASN A 227 11.52 -5.34 -3.03
N ALA A 228 11.73 -4.83 -1.81
CA ALA A 228 10.69 -4.09 -1.08
C ALA A 228 10.54 -2.65 -1.57
N ASP A 229 11.61 -2.12 -2.18
CA ASP A 229 11.71 -0.73 -2.58
C ASP A 229 11.10 -0.53 -3.98
N CYS A 230 10.92 -1.62 -4.74
CA CYS A 230 10.11 -1.63 -5.95
C CYS A 230 9.21 -2.86 -6.13
N GLY A 231 7.92 -2.60 -6.35
CA GLY A 231 6.96 -3.65 -6.65
C GLY A 231 5.53 -3.13 -6.78
N HIS A 232 4.61 -4.08 -6.87
CA HIS A 232 3.18 -3.87 -7.07
C HIS A 232 2.40 -4.53 -5.94
N TYR A 233 1.56 -3.75 -5.27
CA TYR A 233 0.71 -4.21 -4.18
C TYR A 233 -0.72 -4.33 -4.65
N TYR A 234 -1.39 -5.42 -4.29
CA TYR A 234 -2.83 -5.60 -4.49
C TYR A 234 -3.40 -6.50 -3.40
N ASP A 235 -4.71 -6.44 -3.20
CA ASP A 235 -5.37 -7.14 -2.10
C ASP A 235 -6.33 -8.23 -2.61
N LEU A 236 -6.34 -9.38 -1.96
CA LEU A 236 -7.42 -10.37 -2.05
C LEU A 236 -8.31 -10.19 -0.82
N ILE A 237 -9.58 -9.86 -0.99
CA ILE A 237 -10.46 -9.53 0.13
C ILE A 237 -11.75 -10.35 0.05
N LYS A 238 -12.13 -10.96 1.18
CA LYS A 238 -13.43 -11.60 1.39
C LYS A 238 -14.45 -10.51 1.69
N HIS A 239 -15.36 -10.27 0.76
CA HIS A 239 -16.40 -9.25 0.92
C HIS A 239 -17.26 -9.57 2.17
N PRO A 240 -17.46 -8.62 3.10
CA PRO A 240 -18.05 -8.90 4.41
C PRO A 240 -19.51 -9.37 4.35
N GLY A 241 -20.28 -8.94 3.34
CA GLY A 241 -21.68 -9.33 3.15
C GLY A 241 -21.84 -10.66 2.41
N THR A 242 -21.49 -10.67 1.11
CA THR A 242 -21.60 -11.86 0.23
C THR A 242 -20.65 -13.01 0.57
N LYS A 243 -19.60 -12.78 1.37
CA LYS A 243 -18.53 -13.76 1.70
C LYS A 243 -17.74 -14.27 0.48
N GLN A 244 -17.93 -13.65 -0.68
CA GLN A 244 -17.19 -13.94 -1.91
C GLN A 244 -15.83 -13.23 -1.91
N TRP A 245 -14.87 -13.78 -2.64
CA TRP A 245 -13.52 -13.23 -2.74
C TRP A 245 -13.37 -12.39 -4.00
N PHE A 246 -12.67 -11.28 -3.84
CA PHE A 246 -12.33 -10.38 -4.94
C PHE A 246 -10.85 -9.99 -4.86
N THR A 247 -10.23 -9.85 -6.02
CA THR A 247 -8.93 -9.21 -6.19
C THR A 247 -9.18 -7.73 -6.41
N TYR A 248 -8.64 -6.89 -5.54
CA TYR A 248 -8.61 -5.43 -5.64
C TYR A 248 -7.23 -5.04 -6.13
N ASN A 249 -7.12 -4.76 -7.43
CA ASN A 249 -5.88 -4.38 -8.08
C ASN A 249 -6.07 -2.98 -8.69
N ASP A 250 -5.74 -1.96 -7.89
CA ASP A 250 -5.98 -0.55 -8.20
C ASP A 250 -7.46 -0.29 -8.56
N GLU A 251 -7.73 0.27 -9.74
CA GLU A 251 -9.07 0.50 -10.31
C GLU A 251 -9.83 -0.77 -10.69
N VAL A 252 -9.15 -1.93 -10.77
CA VAL A 252 -9.74 -3.17 -11.26
C VAL A 252 -10.10 -4.12 -10.12
N VAL A 253 -11.40 -4.30 -9.89
CA VAL A 253 -11.93 -5.31 -8.95
C VAL A 253 -12.49 -6.50 -9.72
N LYS A 254 -12.01 -7.72 -9.43
CA LYS A 254 -12.45 -8.96 -10.11
C LYS A 254 -12.75 -10.08 -9.11
N PRO A 255 -13.75 -10.94 -9.35
CA PRO A 255 -13.94 -12.14 -8.55
C PRO A 255 -12.67 -13.01 -8.54
N SER A 256 -12.41 -13.62 -7.40
CA SER A 256 -11.22 -14.46 -7.18
C SER A 256 -11.59 -15.77 -6.48
N ALA A 257 -10.72 -16.77 -6.62
CA ALA A 257 -10.86 -18.00 -5.87
C ALA A 257 -10.48 -17.75 -4.40
N THR A 258 -11.02 -18.56 -3.48
CA THR A 258 -10.68 -18.46 -2.05
C THR A 258 -9.18 -18.75 -1.84
N PRO A 259 -8.40 -17.77 -1.36
CA PRO A 259 -6.98 -17.93 -1.09
C PRO A 259 -6.74 -18.80 0.15
N GLY A 260 -5.50 -19.22 0.35
CA GLY A 260 -5.12 -20.11 1.45
C GLY A 260 -5.68 -21.53 1.33
N VAL A 261 -5.28 -22.38 2.28
CA VAL A 261 -5.62 -23.81 2.30
C VAL A 261 -6.55 -24.16 3.47
N CYS A 262 -7.39 -25.19 3.34
CA CYS A 262 -8.17 -25.67 4.49
C CYS A 262 -7.28 -26.33 5.54
N VAL A 263 -6.24 -27.05 5.11
CA VAL A 263 -5.29 -27.76 5.97
C VAL A 263 -3.90 -27.58 5.39
N GLU A 264 -2.96 -27.13 6.21
CA GLU A 264 -1.55 -27.01 5.85
C GLU A 264 -0.90 -28.39 5.83
N LYS A 265 -0.02 -28.63 4.84
CA LYS A 265 0.68 -29.90 4.66
C LYS A 265 2.19 -29.70 4.70
N GLU A 266 2.94 -30.72 5.09
CA GLU A 266 4.42 -30.66 5.06
C GLU A 266 4.99 -30.43 3.66
N ARG A 267 4.32 -30.98 2.63
CA ARG A 267 4.67 -30.82 1.23
C ARG A 267 3.50 -30.25 0.44
N THR A 268 3.74 -29.12 -0.22
CA THR A 268 2.76 -28.48 -1.11
C THR A 268 2.73 -29.19 -2.47
N SER A 269 1.59 -29.75 -2.85
CA SER A 269 1.41 -30.35 -4.18
C SER A 269 1.05 -29.32 -5.27
N LYS A 270 0.45 -28.19 -4.89
CA LYS A 270 0.05 -27.12 -5.79
C LYS A 270 0.41 -25.77 -5.18
N VAL A 271 1.33 -25.06 -5.81
CA VAL A 271 1.71 -23.70 -5.42
C VAL A 271 0.85 -22.71 -6.17
N THR A 272 0.18 -21.82 -5.45
CA THR A 272 -0.62 -20.73 -6.02
C THR A 272 0.17 -19.42 -5.97
N ALA A 273 -0.28 -18.41 -6.73
CA ALA A 273 0.40 -17.11 -6.81
C ALA A 273 0.42 -16.41 -5.44
N ASP A 274 -0.70 -16.47 -4.71
CA ASP A 274 -0.85 -15.89 -3.38
C ASP A 274 0.13 -16.48 -2.36
N MET A 275 0.46 -17.78 -2.43
CA MET A 275 1.46 -18.37 -1.53
C MET A 275 2.86 -17.77 -1.69
N LYS A 276 3.21 -17.33 -2.91
CA LYS A 276 4.51 -16.70 -3.20
C LYS A 276 4.49 -15.20 -2.90
N GLY A 277 3.34 -14.57 -3.11
CA GLY A 277 3.16 -13.13 -3.05
C GLY A 277 2.62 -12.60 -1.72
N CYS A 278 2.04 -13.43 -0.86
CA CYS A 278 1.39 -12.96 0.37
C CYS A 278 2.38 -12.23 1.27
N TYR A 279 2.19 -10.94 1.45
CA TYR A 279 3.04 -10.06 2.22
C TYR A 279 2.48 -9.82 3.63
N ALA A 280 1.16 -9.68 3.72
CA ALA A 280 0.43 -9.64 4.98
C ALA A 280 -0.86 -10.46 4.88
N LEU A 281 -1.27 -11.01 6.03
CA LEU A 281 -2.48 -11.80 6.20
C LEU A 281 -3.35 -11.13 7.25
N VAL A 282 -4.64 -10.96 6.95
CA VAL A 282 -5.61 -10.38 7.88
C VAL A 282 -6.70 -11.39 8.16
N TYR A 283 -6.85 -11.65 9.45
CA TYR A 283 -7.74 -12.64 10.02
C TYR A 283 -8.77 -11.93 10.91
N ARG A 284 -10.04 -12.34 10.85
CA ARG A 284 -11.11 -11.84 11.71
C ARG A 284 -11.61 -12.96 12.59
N ARG A 285 -11.84 -12.67 13.87
CA ARG A 285 -12.39 -13.64 14.81
C ARG A 285 -13.75 -14.14 14.32
N GLU A 286 -14.01 -15.45 14.38
CA GLU A 286 -15.23 -16.03 13.79
C GLU A 286 -16.54 -15.47 14.38
N ASN A 287 -16.55 -15.15 15.67
CA ASN A 287 -17.73 -14.56 16.34
C ASN A 287 -18.01 -13.10 15.92
N GLU A 288 -17.08 -12.46 15.22
CA GLU A 288 -17.19 -11.08 14.69
C GLU A 288 -17.64 -11.05 13.22
N GLU A 289 -17.76 -12.22 12.56
CA GLU A 289 -18.10 -12.32 11.13
C GLU A 289 -19.51 -11.82 10.78
N ASN A 290 -20.41 -11.68 11.77
CA ASN A 290 -21.81 -11.25 11.60
C ASN A 290 -22.00 -9.72 11.64
N SER A 291 -20.92 -8.95 11.56
CA SER A 291 -21.01 -7.49 11.52
C SER A 291 -21.70 -7.05 10.22
N THR A 292 -22.92 -6.51 10.33
CA THR A 292 -23.67 -5.95 9.21
C THR A 292 -22.89 -4.81 8.57
N ILE A 293 -22.85 -4.77 7.22
CA ILE A 293 -22.23 -3.64 6.51
C ILE A 293 -22.99 -2.36 6.90
N PRO A 294 -22.31 -1.33 7.43
CA PRO A 294 -23.00 -0.11 7.83
C PRO A 294 -23.52 0.63 6.60
N VAL A 295 -24.74 1.13 6.71
CA VAL A 295 -25.34 2.02 5.70
C VAL A 295 -24.73 3.41 5.88
N VAL A 296 -24.51 4.12 4.78
CA VAL A 296 -24.06 5.51 4.86
C VAL A 296 -25.18 6.39 5.43
N PRO A 297 -24.95 7.15 6.50
CA PRO A 297 -25.91 8.12 7.02
C PRO A 297 -26.36 9.14 5.97
N GLU A 298 -27.66 9.47 5.94
CA GLU A 298 -28.27 10.36 4.93
C GLU A 298 -27.67 11.78 4.94
N ASP A 299 -27.31 12.28 6.13
CA ASP A 299 -26.68 13.60 6.29
C ASP A 299 -25.32 13.68 5.59
N LEU A 300 -24.54 12.60 5.62
CA LEU A 300 -23.25 12.54 4.94
C LEU A 300 -23.38 12.36 3.42
N LEU A 301 -24.46 11.70 2.97
CA LEU A 301 -24.72 11.48 1.55
C LEU A 301 -24.96 12.80 0.83
N GLY A 302 -25.76 13.71 1.40
CA GLY A 302 -26.07 15.00 0.77
C GLY A 302 -24.82 15.83 0.48
N ASP A 303 -24.01 16.05 1.51
CA ASP A 303 -22.79 16.87 1.41
C ASP A 303 -21.77 16.31 0.43
N ILE A 304 -21.62 14.99 0.39
CA ILE A 304 -20.64 14.32 -0.48
C ILE A 304 -21.18 14.20 -1.90
N ALA A 305 -22.47 13.89 -2.09
CA ALA A 305 -23.07 13.81 -3.42
C ALA A 305 -22.95 15.14 -4.16
N SER A 306 -23.26 16.27 -3.50
CA SER A 306 -23.10 17.59 -4.12
C SER A 306 -21.65 17.89 -4.50
N LYS A 307 -20.68 17.58 -3.64
CA LYS A 307 -19.25 17.75 -3.94
C LYS A 307 -18.75 16.82 -5.05
N LEU A 308 -19.22 15.57 -5.07
CA LEU A 308 -18.87 14.62 -6.13
C LEU A 308 -19.48 15.04 -7.47
N GLU A 309 -20.70 15.57 -7.48
CA GLU A 309 -21.35 16.10 -8.68
C GLU A 309 -20.59 17.33 -9.21
N GLU A 310 -20.17 18.25 -8.35
CA GLU A 310 -19.30 19.37 -8.72
C GLU A 310 -17.96 18.89 -9.30
N GLU A 311 -17.28 17.95 -8.63
CA GLU A 311 -16.02 17.36 -9.10
C GLU A 311 -16.20 16.63 -10.45
N PHE A 312 -17.29 15.91 -10.63
CA PHE A 312 -17.62 15.21 -11.87
C PHE A 312 -17.90 16.18 -13.02
N ILE A 313 -18.66 17.25 -12.78
CA ILE A 313 -18.90 18.31 -13.77
C ILE A 313 -17.57 18.97 -14.15
N ALA A 314 -16.71 19.29 -13.17
CA ALA A 314 -15.41 19.87 -13.41
C ALA A 314 -14.51 18.94 -14.27
N GLN A 315 -14.41 17.65 -13.93
CA GLN A 315 -13.64 16.68 -14.70
C GLN A 315 -14.20 16.47 -16.12
N THR A 316 -15.52 16.33 -16.26
CA THR A 316 -16.17 16.14 -17.56
C THR A 316 -15.94 17.35 -18.47
N SER A 317 -16.04 18.56 -17.92
CA SER A 317 -15.77 19.79 -18.67
C SER A 317 -14.31 19.90 -19.13
N ALA A 318 -13.35 19.56 -18.25
CA ALA A 318 -11.92 19.56 -18.58
C ALA A 318 -11.55 18.50 -19.63
N THR A 319 -12.08 17.27 -19.51
CA THR A 319 -11.87 16.22 -20.49
C THR A 319 -12.50 16.58 -21.83
N THR A 320 -13.72 17.13 -21.83
CA THR A 320 -14.39 17.62 -23.06
C THR A 320 -13.57 18.70 -23.74
N GLU A 321 -13.02 19.65 -22.99
CA GLU A 321 -12.16 20.71 -23.52
C GLU A 321 -10.85 20.16 -24.10
N MET A 322 -10.22 19.19 -23.42
CA MET A 322 -9.01 18.52 -23.92
C MET A 322 -9.28 17.75 -25.21
N THR A 323 -10.37 16.97 -25.27
CA THR A 323 -10.79 16.23 -26.47
C THR A 323 -11.11 17.19 -27.62
N LEU A 324 -11.75 18.33 -27.34
CA LEU A 324 -12.03 19.37 -28.34
C LEU A 324 -10.75 20.00 -28.89
N ARG A 325 -9.77 20.31 -28.03
CA ARG A 325 -8.45 20.82 -28.45
C ARG A 325 -7.70 19.82 -29.33
N LEU A 326 -7.72 18.54 -28.97
CA LEU A 326 -7.11 17.48 -29.78
C LEU A 326 -7.82 17.35 -31.13
N LYS A 327 -9.16 17.37 -31.15
CA LYS A 327 -9.96 17.34 -32.37
C LYS A 327 -9.64 18.52 -33.29
N ASN A 328 -9.60 19.74 -32.76
CA ASN A 328 -9.26 20.94 -33.53
C ASN A 328 -7.84 20.85 -34.12
N THR A 329 -6.89 20.35 -33.34
CA THR A 329 -5.51 20.14 -33.79
C THR A 329 -5.44 19.14 -34.96
N VAL A 330 -6.20 18.05 -34.89
CA VAL A 330 -6.28 17.04 -35.96
C VAL A 330 -6.99 17.61 -37.20
N GLU A 331 -8.06 18.39 -37.03
CA GLU A 331 -8.76 19.06 -38.13
C GLU A 331 -7.87 20.08 -38.85
N ASP A 332 -7.09 20.87 -38.11
CA ASP A 332 -6.16 21.83 -38.69
C ASP A 332 -5.04 21.14 -39.46
N TYR A 333 -4.53 20.01 -38.94
CA TYR A 333 -3.56 19.19 -39.64
C TYR A 333 -4.14 18.59 -40.93
N TYR A 334 -5.37 18.07 -40.87
CA TYR A 334 -6.09 17.56 -42.03
C TYR A 334 -6.29 18.65 -43.10
N LYS A 335 -6.77 19.83 -42.73
CA LYS A 335 -6.92 20.98 -43.64
C LYS A 335 -5.60 21.38 -44.29
N SER A 336 -4.51 21.39 -43.53
CA SER A 336 -3.17 21.68 -44.06
C SER A 336 -2.70 20.62 -45.05
N LEU A 337 -2.95 19.35 -44.77
CA LEU A 337 -2.62 18.24 -45.67
C LEU A 337 -3.43 18.31 -46.95
N THR A 338 -4.74 18.50 -46.87
CA THR A 338 -5.62 18.63 -48.04
C THR A 338 -5.20 19.82 -48.91
N LYS A 339 -4.95 20.98 -48.30
CA LYS A 339 -4.44 22.16 -49.06
C LYS A 339 -3.09 21.91 -49.72
N THR A 340 -2.23 21.10 -49.09
CA THR A 340 -0.94 20.71 -49.68
C THR A 340 -1.15 19.74 -50.84
N PHE A 341 -2.08 18.78 -50.68
CA PHE A 341 -2.44 17.81 -51.70
C PHE A 341 -3.09 18.47 -52.92
N ASP A 342 -4.02 19.40 -52.72
CA ASP A 342 -4.65 20.18 -53.79
C ASP A 342 -3.63 21.03 -54.55
N LYS A 343 -2.65 21.60 -53.85
CA LYS A 343 -1.53 22.28 -54.50
C LYS A 343 -0.72 21.31 -55.35
N LEU A 344 -0.40 20.13 -54.84
CA LEU A 344 0.37 19.12 -55.56
C LEU A 344 -0.37 18.55 -56.78
N GLN A 345 -1.70 18.43 -56.73
CA GLN A 345 -2.51 17.96 -57.86
C GLN A 345 -2.57 18.96 -59.03
N ASN A 346 -2.33 20.25 -58.77
CA ASN A 346 -2.41 21.32 -59.77
C ASN A 346 -1.04 21.77 -60.30
N LEU A 347 0.04 21.08 -59.95
CA LEU A 347 1.40 21.36 -60.44
C LEU A 347 1.72 20.51 -61.67
N ASP A 348 2.50 21.06 -62.60
CA ASP A 348 3.00 20.30 -63.75
C ASP A 348 4.19 19.39 -63.36
N PHE A 349 4.63 18.53 -64.29
CA PHE A 349 5.69 17.53 -64.04
C PHE A 349 7.07 18.14 -63.71
N GLN A 350 7.38 19.36 -64.16
CA GLN A 350 8.64 20.04 -63.83
C GLN A 350 8.58 20.70 -62.46
N GLU A 351 7.43 21.26 -62.09
CA GLU A 351 7.20 21.87 -60.79
C GLU A 351 7.17 20.82 -59.67
N LEU A 352 6.57 19.64 -59.93
CA LEU A 352 6.53 18.51 -58.99
C LEU A 352 7.93 17.99 -58.63
N ASN A 353 8.84 17.93 -59.60
CA ASN A 353 10.24 17.52 -59.36
C ASN A 353 11.01 18.54 -58.51
N THR A 354 10.74 19.83 -58.70
CA THR A 354 11.36 20.91 -57.90
C THR A 354 10.90 20.86 -56.44
N VAL A 355 9.61 20.56 -56.21
CA VAL A 355 9.06 20.36 -54.86
C VAL A 355 9.64 19.11 -54.21
N LEU A 356 9.73 17.98 -54.93
CA LEU A 356 10.34 16.75 -54.43
C LEU A 356 11.81 16.96 -54.02
N ASP A 357 12.61 17.66 -54.83
CA ASP A 357 14.00 18.00 -54.51
C ASP A 357 14.12 18.88 -53.27
N SER A 358 13.18 19.81 -53.06
CA SER A 358 13.13 20.63 -51.85
C SER A 358 12.79 19.79 -50.60
N PHE A 359 11.89 18.82 -50.70
CA PHE A 359 11.55 17.89 -49.63
C PHE A 359 12.73 16.95 -49.28
N TYR A 360 13.45 16.45 -50.29
CA TYR A 360 14.66 15.66 -50.08
C TYR A 360 15.77 16.47 -49.41
N LYS A 361 15.99 17.74 -49.80
CA LYS A 361 16.94 18.64 -49.13
C LYS A 361 16.56 18.94 -47.68
N VAL A 362 15.28 19.15 -47.38
CA VAL A 362 14.81 19.37 -46.00
C VAL A 362 14.96 18.10 -45.15
N ARG A 363 14.71 16.92 -45.72
CA ARG A 363 14.89 15.63 -45.05
C ARG A 363 16.37 15.29 -44.78
N GLU A 364 17.25 15.61 -45.73
CA GLU A 364 18.71 15.53 -45.58
C GLU A 364 19.22 16.51 -44.52
N MET A 365 18.72 17.75 -44.50
CA MET A 365 19.04 18.73 -43.45
C MET A 365 18.60 18.27 -42.05
N LYS A 366 17.41 17.66 -41.93
CA LYS A 366 16.91 17.11 -40.65
C LYS A 366 17.77 15.94 -40.15
N ARG A 367 18.18 15.04 -41.06
CA ARG A 367 19.12 13.94 -40.76
C ARG A 367 20.51 14.44 -40.40
N GLY A 368 21.00 15.50 -41.05
CA GLY A 368 22.26 16.17 -40.70
C GLY A 368 22.22 16.80 -39.31
N TRP A 369 21.11 17.48 -38.97
CA TRP A 369 20.92 18.13 -37.67
C TRP A 369 20.82 17.12 -36.51
N GLU A 370 20.16 15.98 -36.73
CA GLU A 370 20.12 14.87 -35.77
C GLU A 370 21.49 14.18 -35.62
N GLY A 371 22.24 14.02 -36.71
CA GLY A 371 23.61 13.49 -36.70
C GLY A 371 24.63 14.39 -35.98
N ASP A 372 24.49 15.71 -36.10
CA ASP A 372 25.35 16.69 -35.43
C ASP A 372 25.04 16.83 -33.94
N ARG A 373 23.77 16.69 -33.52
CA ARG A 373 23.41 16.52 -32.09
C ARG A 373 24.07 15.28 -31.48
N TYR A 374 24.06 14.16 -32.21
CA TYR A 374 24.64 12.91 -31.73
C TYR A 374 26.17 12.99 -31.61
N ARG A 375 26.85 13.69 -32.54
CA ARG A 375 28.30 13.97 -32.46
C ARG A 375 28.67 15.00 -31.38
N GLY A 376 27.84 16.02 -31.17
CA GLY A 376 28.01 17.02 -30.10
C GLY A 376 27.94 16.42 -28.69
N ASN A 377 27.01 15.50 -28.46
CA ASN A 377 26.90 14.77 -27.19
C ASN A 377 28.06 13.78 -26.96
N LYS A 378 28.64 13.20 -28.01
CA LYS A 378 29.82 12.32 -27.90
C LYS A 378 31.10 13.10 -27.55
N LYS A 379 31.29 14.32 -28.09
CA LYS A 379 32.43 15.19 -27.72
C LYS A 379 32.33 15.71 -26.28
N LYS A 380 31.13 16.07 -25.79
CA LYS A 380 30.93 16.46 -24.37
C LYS A 380 31.27 15.32 -23.40
N ARG A 381 30.85 14.08 -23.70
CA ARG A 381 31.18 12.89 -22.88
C ARG A 381 32.66 12.53 -22.84
N ILE A 382 33.44 12.87 -23.88
CA ILE A 382 34.89 12.59 -23.91
C ILE A 382 35.69 13.66 -23.15
N VAL A 383 35.21 14.91 -23.11
CA VAL A 383 35.85 16.01 -22.35
C VAL A 383 35.56 15.92 -20.84
N GLU A 384 34.41 15.38 -20.43
CA GLU A 384 34.11 15.16 -19.00
C GLU A 384 34.89 13.97 -18.41
N LYS A 385 35.22 12.93 -19.20
CA LYS A 385 36.04 11.81 -18.73
C LYS A 385 37.54 12.12 -18.58
N SER A 386 38.05 13.17 -19.22
CA SER A 386 39.47 13.58 -19.12
C SER A 386 39.73 14.64 -18.04
N ARG A 387 38.68 15.20 -17.40
CA ARG A 387 38.79 16.18 -16.31
C ARG A 387 38.54 15.63 -14.89
N GLY A 388 38.14 14.36 -14.74
CA GLY A 388 37.89 13.73 -13.44
C GLY A 388 39.08 12.99 -12.80
N GLY A 389 40.25 13.01 -13.45
CA GLY A 389 41.44 12.32 -12.98
C GLY A 389 42.55 13.27 -12.56
N GLN A 390 42.41 13.98 -11.43
CA GLN A 390 43.53 14.50 -10.64
C GLN A 390 43.09 15.07 -9.29
N LYS A 391 43.66 14.49 -8.21
CA LYS A 391 43.93 15.06 -6.86
C LYS A 391 42.75 15.16 -5.86
N LEU A 392 42.84 14.89 -4.55
CA LEU A 392 43.85 14.49 -3.53
C LEU A 392 43.01 14.10 -2.27
N SER A 393 43.23 12.99 -1.55
CA SER A 393 44.11 12.77 -0.38
C SER A 393 44.03 13.80 0.78
N ALA A 394 43.85 13.28 2.02
CA ALA A 394 44.05 13.87 3.36
C ALA A 394 43.06 15.00 3.73
N VAL A 395 42.38 15.03 4.87
CA VAL A 395 42.64 14.56 6.26
C VAL A 395 41.33 14.04 6.86
#